data_AF-A0A2E3FM30-F1
#
_entry.id   AF-A0A2E3FM30-F1
#
_cell.length_a   1.000
_cell.length_b   1.000
_cell.length_c   1.000
_cell.angle_alpha   90.00
_cell.angle_beta   90.00
_cell.angle_gamma   90.00
#
_symmetry.space_group_name_H-M   'P 1'
#
loop_
_entity.id
_entity.type
_entity.pdbx_description
1 polymer ?
#
loop_
_entity_poly.entity_id
_entity_poly.type
_entity_poly.pdbx_seq_one_letter_code
_entity_poly.pdbx_strand_id
1 'polypeptide(L)'
;MIIYKITDYFPETNQISVSFCNLKSRKPIDDYKSYGVNCDDLDMFDVDSFSESLANKSGVRRIEKQESKLETIEENIPSNVHGDFQIQDLVGKVICVKRYNRKIKILHMKRIEL
;
A
#
# COMPACT_ATOMS: atom_id res chain seq x y z
N MET A 1 -0.82 7.16 -1.72
CA MET A 1 0.44 7.88 -1.44
C MET A 1 0.86 7.51 -0.04
N ILE A 2 2.12 7.12 0.13
CA ILE A 2 2.68 6.63 1.38
C ILE A 2 3.34 7.81 2.10
N ILE A 3 3.06 7.96 3.39
CA ILE A 3 3.78 8.88 4.27
C ILE A 3 4.48 8.08 5.37
N TYR A 4 5.59 8.60 5.87
CA TYR A 4 6.34 8.01 6.97
C TYR A 4 6.79 9.09 7.96
N LYS A 5 7.03 8.69 9.20
CA LYS A 5 7.62 9.53 10.24
C LYS A 5 8.65 8.71 11.01
N ILE A 6 9.89 9.17 11.04
CA ILE A 6 10.93 8.62 11.90
C ILE A 6 10.67 9.15 13.31
N THR A 7 10.47 8.27 14.28
CA THR A 7 10.26 8.65 15.68
C THR A 7 11.59 8.75 16.43
N ASP A 8 12.52 7.82 16.14
CA ASP A 8 13.78 7.69 16.84
C ASP A 8 14.87 7.15 15.92
N TYR A 9 16.13 7.48 16.23
CA TYR A 9 17.32 6.92 15.59
C TYR A 9 18.26 6.34 16.66
N PHE A 10 18.67 5.09 16.45
CA PHE A 10 19.56 4.33 17.32
C PHE A 10 20.90 4.16 16.62
N PRO A 11 21.88 5.06 16.86
CA PRO A 11 23.16 5.06 16.15
C PRO A 11 24.01 3.82 16.47
N GLU A 12 23.89 3.28 17.69
CA GLU A 12 24.64 2.10 18.13
C GLU A 12 24.36 0.85 17.29
N THR A 13 23.13 0.72 16.78
CA THR A 13 22.68 -0.41 15.96
C THR A 13 22.37 -0.02 14.53
N ASN A 14 22.66 1.24 14.15
CA ASN A 14 22.28 1.85 12.87
C ASN A 14 20.81 1.61 12.46
N GLN A 15 19.88 1.79 13.40
CA GLN A 15 18.45 1.53 13.18
C GLN A 15 17.60 2.77 13.39
N ILE A 16 16.54 2.91 12.60
CA ILE A 16 15.48 3.91 12.83
C ILE A 16 14.20 3.23 13.31
N SER A 17 13.47 3.90 14.19
CA SER A 17 12.07 3.60 14.46
C SER A 17 11.21 4.48 13.55
N VAL A 18 10.34 3.86 12.75
CA VAL A 18 9.52 4.56 11.75
C VAL A 18 8.07 4.08 11.75
N SER A 19 7.14 5.03 11.72
CA SER A 19 5.71 4.81 11.48
C SER A 19 5.37 5.08 10.01
N PHE A 20 4.46 4.28 9.45
CA PHE A 20 3.96 4.43 8.07
C PHE A 20 2.45 4.57 8.07
N CYS A 21 1.92 5.37 7.15
CA CYS A 21 0.49 5.55 6.97
C CYS A 21 0.14 5.93 5.52
N ASN A 22 -1.10 5.68 5.09
CA ASN A 22 -1.62 6.28 3.86
C ASN A 22 -1.90 7.77 4.12
N LEU A 23 -1.53 8.64 3.18
CA LEU A 23 -1.82 10.07 3.23
C LEU A 23 -3.29 10.39 3.54
N LYS A 24 -4.23 9.56 3.06
CA LYS A 24 -5.68 9.72 3.25
C LYS A 24 -6.24 8.94 4.44
N SER A 25 -5.38 8.55 5.38
CA SER A 25 -5.83 7.82 6.56
C SER A 25 -6.78 8.65 7.42
N ARG A 26 -7.68 7.95 8.12
CA ARG A 26 -8.63 8.50 9.09
C ARG A 26 -8.01 8.78 10.46
N LYS A 27 -6.74 8.42 10.69
CA LYS A 27 -6.03 8.63 11.96
C LYS A 27 -4.66 9.28 11.75
N PRO A 28 -4.16 10.09 12.70
CA PRO A 28 -2.81 10.65 12.68
C PRO A 28 -1.72 9.59 12.58
N ILE A 29 -0.56 9.93 11.98
CA ILE A 29 0.56 9.00 11.84
C ILE A 29 1.14 8.52 13.18
N ASP A 30 1.00 9.32 14.23
CA ASP A 30 1.48 9.01 15.58
C ASP A 30 0.66 7.92 16.28
N ASP A 31 -0.58 7.69 15.84
CA ASP A 31 -1.42 6.60 16.34
C ASP A 31 -1.05 5.24 15.71
N TYR A 32 -0.17 5.25 14.70
CA TYR A 32 0.31 4.03 14.07
C TYR A 32 1.55 3.51 14.77
N LYS A 33 1.58 2.19 14.96
CA LYS A 33 2.74 1.48 15.49
C LYS A 33 4.00 1.81 14.68
N SER A 34 5.07 2.15 15.39
CA SER A 34 6.40 2.32 14.82
C SER A 34 7.13 0.97 14.68
N TYR A 35 8.05 0.91 13.74
CA TYR A 35 8.80 -0.29 13.42
C TYR A 35 10.29 0.04 13.27
N GLY A 36 11.13 -0.82 13.85
CA GLY A 36 12.57 -0.79 13.60
C GLY A 36 12.88 -1.15 12.15
N VAL A 37 13.75 -0.35 11.52
CA VAL A 37 14.33 -0.60 10.19
C VAL A 37 15.83 -0.37 10.29
N ASN A 38 16.62 -1.33 9.82
CA ASN A 38 18.07 -1.16 9.72
C ASN A 38 18.40 -0.22 8.54
N CYS A 39 19.20 0.80 8.80
CA CYS A 39 19.67 1.75 7.79
C CYS A 39 20.65 1.12 6.79
N ASP A 40 21.34 0.02 7.15
CA ASP A 40 22.23 -0.72 6.23
C ASP A 40 21.49 -1.29 5.01
N ASP A 41 20.17 -1.49 5.13
CA ASP A 41 19.29 -1.99 4.08
C ASP A 41 18.70 -0.87 3.20
N LEU A 42 19.04 0.39 3.46
CA LEU A 42 18.44 1.56 2.82
C LEU A 42 19.44 2.30 1.94
N ASP A 43 18.93 2.95 0.91
CA ASP A 43 19.73 3.87 0.10
C ASP A 43 19.83 5.21 0.82
N MET A 44 21.01 5.55 1.32
CA MET A 44 21.25 6.76 2.12
C MET A 44 21.85 7.90 1.29
N PHE A 45 21.82 7.82 -0.05
CA PHE A 45 22.44 8.81 -0.94
C PHE A 45 21.79 10.19 -0.86
N ASP A 46 20.46 10.24 -0.96
CA ASP A 46 19.66 11.45 -0.79
C ASP A 46 18.28 11.11 -0.19
N VAL A 47 17.50 12.14 0.13
CA VAL A 47 16.20 11.98 0.80
C VAL A 47 15.20 11.23 -0.08
N ASP A 48 15.27 11.39 -1.40
CA ASP A 48 14.32 10.76 -2.32
C ASP A 48 14.62 9.26 -2.44
N SER A 49 15.89 8.90 -2.64
CA SER A 49 16.39 7.52 -2.69
C SER A 49 16.17 6.79 -1.36
N PHE A 50 16.39 7.49 -0.24
CA PHE A 50 16.07 7.00 1.10
C PHE A 50 14.56 6.74 1.26
N SER A 51 13.73 7.70 0.88
CA SER A 51 12.28 7.59 1.01
C SER A 51 11.74 6.45 0.17
N GLU A 52 12.24 6.29 -1.06
CA GLU A 52 11.85 5.23 -1.97
C GLU A 52 12.28 3.85 -1.44
N SER A 53 13.55 3.69 -1.07
CA SER A 53 14.07 2.42 -0.53
C SER A 53 13.35 2.02 0.76
N LEU A 54 13.08 2.98 1.66
CA LEU A 54 12.34 2.76 2.90
C LEU A 54 10.88 2.35 2.64
N ALA A 55 10.19 3.05 1.73
CA ALA A 55 8.82 2.73 1.37
C ALA A 55 8.72 1.33 0.74
N ASN A 56 9.62 1.00 -0.17
CA ASN A 56 9.65 -0.29 -0.88
C ASN A 56 9.98 -1.45 0.07
N LYS A 57 10.99 -1.29 0.93
CA LYS A 57 11.41 -2.32 1.90
C LYS A 57 10.35 -2.56 2.98
N SER A 58 9.75 -1.49 3.47
CA SER A 58 9.04 -1.49 4.76
C SER A 58 7.61 -0.93 4.67
N GLY A 59 7.42 0.18 3.97
CA GLY A 59 6.16 0.94 3.97
C GLY A 59 4.99 0.26 3.26
N VAL A 60 5.19 -0.23 2.03
CA VAL A 60 4.10 -0.74 1.15
C VAL A 60 3.31 -1.85 1.85
N ARG A 61 3.99 -2.92 2.28
CA ARG A 61 3.36 -4.07 2.95
C ARG A 61 2.61 -3.68 4.22
N ARG A 62 3.11 -2.69 4.96
CA ARG A 62 2.49 -2.22 6.21
C ARG A 62 1.21 -1.47 5.92
N ILE A 63 1.19 -0.63 4.90
CA ILE A 63 0.00 0.11 4.49
C ILE A 63 -1.07 -0.82 3.94
N GLU A 64 -0.73 -1.80 3.10
CA GLU A 64 -1.69 -2.81 2.63
C GLU A 64 -2.35 -3.56 3.81
N LYS A 65 -1.57 -3.87 4.85
CA LYS A 65 -2.07 -4.49 6.08
C LYS A 65 -2.93 -3.54 6.92
N GLN A 66 -2.67 -2.23 6.89
CA GLN A 66 -3.50 -1.24 7.57
C GLN A 66 -4.83 -1.07 6.84
N GLU A 67 -4.80 -0.94 5.52
CA GLU A 67 -5.98 -0.74 4.68
C GLU A 67 -6.91 -1.96 4.69
N SER A 68 -6.36 -3.19 4.66
CA SER A 68 -7.17 -4.41 4.78
C SER A 68 -7.88 -4.57 6.12
N LYS A 69 -7.46 -3.86 7.16
CA LYS A 69 -8.10 -3.83 8.48
C LYS A 69 -9.12 -2.71 8.63
N LEU A 70 -9.21 -1.78 7.68
CA LEU A 70 -10.21 -0.73 7.74
C LEU A 70 -11.58 -1.34 7.56
N GLU A 71 -12.46 -1.06 8.52
CA GLU A 71 -13.85 -1.45 8.42
C GLU A 71 -14.51 -0.74 7.25
N THR A 72 -15.30 -1.49 6.50
CA THR A 72 -16.17 -0.92 5.48
C THR A 72 -17.30 -0.20 6.22
N ILE A 73 -17.46 1.10 5.98
CA ILE A 73 -18.59 1.86 6.52
C ILE A 73 -19.90 1.28 5.98
N GLU A 74 -20.98 1.38 6.74
CA GLU A 74 -22.27 0.76 6.40
C GLU A 74 -22.76 1.16 5.00
N GLU A 75 -22.55 2.42 4.62
CA GLU A 75 -22.93 2.97 3.32
C GLU A 75 -22.15 2.37 2.15
N ASN A 76 -20.99 1.75 2.39
CA ASN A 76 -20.15 1.14 1.37
C ASN A 76 -20.34 -0.38 1.27
N ILE A 77 -21.23 -0.97 2.07
CA ILE A 77 -21.51 -2.41 2.00
C ILE A 77 -22.20 -2.71 0.66
N PRO A 78 -21.61 -3.56 -0.19
CA PRO A 78 -22.17 -3.82 -1.51
C PRO A 78 -23.46 -4.63 -1.40
N SER A 79 -24.43 -4.27 -2.24
CA SER A 79 -25.66 -5.02 -2.44
C SER A 79 -25.41 -6.25 -3.31
N ASN A 80 -25.94 -7.40 -2.90
CA ASN A 80 -25.96 -8.60 -3.73
C ASN A 80 -27.04 -8.46 -4.80
N VAL A 81 -26.65 -8.12 -6.03
CA VAL A 81 -27.54 -8.09 -7.19
C VAL A 81 -27.31 -9.35 -8.02
N HIS A 82 -28.36 -10.14 -8.23
CA HIS A 82 -28.34 -11.39 -9.00
C HIS A 82 -29.54 -11.41 -9.95
N GLY A 83 -29.42 -12.10 -11.09
CA GLY A 83 -30.50 -12.27 -12.06
C GLY A 83 -30.32 -11.42 -13.33
N ASP A 84 -31.43 -11.24 -14.06
CA ASP A 84 -31.45 -10.46 -15.30
C ASP A 84 -31.12 -8.99 -15.04
N PHE A 85 -30.33 -8.41 -15.94
CA PHE A 85 -29.78 -7.07 -15.79
C PHE A 85 -30.70 -6.02 -16.42
N GLN A 86 -31.15 -5.06 -15.61
CA GLN A 86 -31.70 -3.78 -16.05
C GLN A 86 -31.00 -2.66 -15.27
N ILE A 87 -30.63 -1.57 -15.95
CA ILE A 87 -29.87 -0.46 -15.34
C ILE A 87 -30.67 0.20 -14.21
N GLN A 88 -31.99 0.29 -14.37
CA GLN A 88 -32.90 0.87 -13.37
C GLN A 88 -32.77 0.16 -12.01
N ASP A 89 -32.53 -1.15 -12.00
CA ASP A 89 -32.39 -1.95 -10.78
C ASP A 89 -31.07 -1.72 -10.04
N LEU A 90 -30.11 -1.03 -10.68
CA LEU A 90 -28.82 -0.69 -10.08
C LEU A 90 -28.80 0.71 -9.45
N VAL A 91 -29.81 1.54 -9.73
CA VAL A 91 -29.87 2.91 -9.21
C VAL A 91 -29.91 2.89 -7.69
N GLY A 92 -28.96 3.61 -7.06
CA GLY A 92 -28.86 3.71 -5.60
C GLY A 92 -28.24 2.51 -4.89
N LYS A 93 -27.81 1.46 -5.62
CA LYS A 93 -27.13 0.29 -5.02
C LYS A 93 -25.61 0.44 -5.09
N VAL A 94 -24.93 0.01 -4.05
CA VAL A 94 -23.46 -0.11 -4.04
C VAL A 94 -23.08 -1.47 -4.62
N ILE A 95 -22.21 -1.50 -5.63
CA ILE A 95 -21.83 -2.73 -6.33
C ILE A 95 -20.31 -2.92 -6.23
N CYS A 96 -19.87 -4.09 -5.76
CA CYS A 96 -18.44 -4.42 -5.67
C CYS A 96 -17.97 -5.14 -6.93
N VAL A 97 -16.85 -4.67 -7.50
CA VAL A 97 -16.21 -5.29 -8.68
C VAL A 97 -14.82 -5.80 -8.29
N LYS A 98 -14.58 -7.09 -8.51
CA LYS A 98 -13.23 -7.68 -8.36
C LYS A 98 -12.42 -7.41 -9.63
N ARG A 99 -11.37 -6.59 -9.52
CA ARG A 99 -10.43 -6.35 -10.61
C ARG A 99 -9.32 -7.40 -10.58
N TYR A 100 -9.21 -8.22 -11.63
CA TYR A 100 -8.07 -9.12 -11.79
C TYR A 100 -6.92 -8.36 -12.47
N ASN A 101 -5.77 -8.25 -11.81
CA ASN A 101 -4.54 -7.77 -12.44
C ASN A 101 -4.05 -8.83 -13.43
N ARG A 102 -4.33 -8.64 -14.73
CA ARG A 102 -3.65 -9.42 -15.79
C ARG A 102 -2.18 -9.04 -15.76
N LYS A 103 -1.34 -9.88 -15.12
CA LYS A 103 0.12 -9.79 -15.26
C LYS A 103 0.47 -10.05 -16.72
N ILE A 104 0.76 -8.99 -17.48
CA ILE A 104 1.38 -9.14 -18.80
C ILE A 104 2.78 -9.70 -18.55
N LYS A 105 2.99 -10.99 -18.79
CA LYS A 105 4.34 -11.57 -18.81
C LYS A 105 5.05 -11.01 -20.04
N ILE A 106 6.05 -10.16 -19.82
CA ILE A 106 6.97 -9.73 -20.89
C ILE A 106 7.72 -10.99 -21.34
N LEU A 107 7.45 -11.44 -22.56
CA LEU A 107 8.20 -12.52 -23.21
C LEU A 107 9.63 -12.01 -23.45
N HIS A 108 10.62 -12.61 -22.78
CA HIS A 108 12.02 -12.39 -23.13
C HIS A 108 12.29 -13.06 -24.49
N MET A 109 12.41 -12.27 -25.55
CA MET A 109 12.89 -12.77 -26.85
C MET A 109 14.40 -13.03 -26.77
N LYS A 110 14.84 -14.23 -27.16
CA LYS A 110 16.25 -14.51 -27.43
C LYS A 110 16.60 -13.99 -28.83
N ARG A 111 17.66 -13.19 -28.93
CA ARG A 111 18.22 -12.71 -30.20
C ARG A 111 18.72 -13.92 -31.00
N ILE A 112 18.22 -14.09 -32.23
CA ILE A 112 18.73 -15.05 -33.19
C ILE A 112 19.86 -14.35 -33.94
N GLU A 113 21.05 -14.93 -33.93
CA GLU A 113 22.15 -14.54 -34.81
C GLU A 113 21.98 -15.30 -36.13
N LEU A 114 22.03 -14.56 -37.25
CA LEU A 114 21.94 -15.08 -38.62
C LEU A 114 23.33 -15.31 -39.19
#